data_AF-A0A523UIX8-F1
#
_entry.id   AF-A0A523UIX8-F1
#
_cell.length_a   1.000
_cell.length_b   1.000
_cell.length_c   1.000
_cell.angle_alpha   90.00
_cell.angle_beta   90.00
_cell.angle_gamma   90.00
#
_symmetry.space_group_name_H-M   'P 1'
#
loop_
_entity.id
_entity.type
_entity.pdbx_description
1 polymer ?
#
loop_
_entity_poly.entity_id
_entity_poly.type
_entity_poly.pdbx_seq_one_letter_code
_entity_poly.pdbx_strand_id
1 'polypeptide(L)' 'MSQWHYHVEKYKFRELVKPGYLNSLGEEGWELVCLKRLSGTEKATQMQWLAVFKKKLAEKKG' A
#
# COMPACT_ATOMS: atom_id res chain seq x y z
N MET A 1 21.62 8.79 -7.67
CA MET A 1 20.76 9.09 -6.50
C MET A 1 19.61 8.09 -6.58
N SER A 2 19.40 7.26 -5.57
CA SER A 2 18.36 6.22 -5.65
C SER A 2 16.98 6.85 -5.84
N GLN A 3 16.36 6.57 -6.99
CA GLN A 3 15.02 7.03 -7.30
C GLN A 3 13.99 6.09 -6.66
N TRP A 4 13.11 6.65 -5.83
CA TRP A 4 12.03 5.94 -5.19
C TRP A 4 10.72 6.25 -5.89
N HIS A 5 9.94 5.21 -6.20
CA HIS A 5 8.54 5.36 -6.58
C HIS A 5 7.64 5.15 -5.39
N TYR A 6 6.59 5.96 -5.30
CA TYR A 6 5.56 5.87 -4.28
C TYR A 6 4.22 5.55 -4.94
N HIS A 7 3.48 4.67 -4.28
CA HIS A 7 2.14 4.27 -4.71
C HIS A 7 1.19 4.46 -3.54
N VAL A 8 0.09 5.17 -3.75
CA VAL A 8 -0.86 5.56 -2.70
C VAL A 8 -2.23 5.06 -3.08
N GLU A 9 -2.80 4.18 -2.27
CA GLU A 9 -4.13 3.61 -2.50
C GLU A 9 -5.02 3.71 -1.27
N LYS A 10 -6.34 3.70 -1.52
CA LYS A 10 -7.36 3.66 -0.49
C LYS A 10 -8.02 2.29 -0.48
N TYR A 11 -8.12 1.68 0.69
CA TYR A 11 -8.79 0.40 0.90
C TYR A 11 -9.91 0.50 1.92
N LYS A 12 -10.90 -0.38 1.82
CA LYS A 12 -11.78 -0.74 2.93
C LYS A 12 -11.13 -1.85 3.75
N PHE A 13 -11.51 -1.98 5.02
CA PHE A 13 -11.00 -3.06 5.88
C PHE A 13 -11.11 -4.46 5.24
N ARG A 14 -12.24 -4.76 4.58
CA ARG A 14 -12.48 -6.05 3.89
C ARG A 14 -11.51 -6.35 2.73
N GLU A 15 -10.86 -5.32 2.19
CA GLU A 15 -9.89 -5.43 1.08
C GLU A 15 -8.49 -5.67 1.62
N LEU A 16 -8.15 -5.07 2.78
CA LEU A 16 -6.88 -5.29 3.48
C LEU A 16 -6.76 -6.70 4.07
N VAL A 17 -7.85 -7.27 4.57
CA VAL A 17 -7.84 -8.63 5.13
C VAL A 17 -7.80 -9.72 4.07
N LYS A 18 -7.86 -9.37 2.77
CA LYS A 18 -7.65 -10.34 1.70
C LYS A 18 -6.14 -10.51 1.48
N PRO A 19 -5.58 -11.71 1.74
CA PRO A 19 -4.14 -11.91 1.65
C PRO A 19 -3.57 -11.66 0.25
N GLY A 20 -4.36 -11.89 -0.81
CA GLY A 20 -3.84 -11.89 -2.18
C GLY A 20 -3.19 -10.59 -2.65
N TYR A 21 -3.79 -9.43 -2.36
CA TYR A 21 -3.35 -8.18 -2.98
C TYR A 21 -2.13 -7.54 -2.28
N LEU A 22 -2.09 -7.56 -0.94
CA LEU A 22 -0.91 -7.08 -0.22
C LEU A 22 0.30 -7.98 -0.46
N ASN A 23 0.07 -9.29 -0.62
CA ASN A 23 1.12 -10.24 -0.97
C ASN A 23 1.68 -9.98 -2.38
N SER A 24 0.82 -9.72 -3.38
CA SER A 24 1.30 -9.43 -4.74
C SER A 24 2.14 -8.16 -4.82
N LEU A 25 1.79 -7.11 -4.06
CA LEU A 25 2.64 -5.91 -3.96
C LEU A 25 4.01 -6.22 -3.37
N GLY A 26 4.07 -7.08 -2.33
CA GLY A 26 5.33 -7.55 -1.76
C GLY A 26 6.18 -8.33 -2.77
N GLU A 27 5.56 -9.24 -3.54
CA GLU A 27 6.23 -10.01 -4.60
C GLU A 27 6.78 -9.10 -5.71
N GLU A 28 6.09 -8.00 -6.02
CA GLU A 28 6.56 -6.98 -6.95
C GLU A 28 7.64 -6.06 -6.36
N GLY A 29 8.05 -6.25 -5.11
CA GLY A 29 9.08 -5.43 -4.45
C GLY A 29 8.57 -4.07 -3.97
N TRP A 30 7.26 -3.91 -3.79
CA TRP A 30 6.69 -2.77 -3.09
C TRP A 30 6.70 -3.00 -1.58
N GLU A 31 7.22 -2.04 -0.84
CA GLU A 31 7.26 -2.04 0.61
C GLU A 31 6.17 -1.12 1.17
N LEU A 32 5.30 -1.65 2.03
CA LEU A 32 4.33 -0.83 2.78
C LEU A 32 5.07 0.05 3.80
N VAL A 33 4.90 1.37 3.72
CA VAL A 33 5.56 2.33 4.63
C VAL A 33 4.60 3.13 5.49
N CYS A 34 3.34 3.24 5.07
CA CYS A 34 2.32 3.88 5.89
C CYS A 34 0.98 3.19 5.67
N LEU A 35 0.29 2.87 6.77
CA LEU A 35 -1.11 2.48 6.75
C LEU A 35 -1.85 3.36 7.74
N LYS A 36 -2.65 4.30 7.23
CA LYS A 36 -3.37 5.28 8.04
C LYS A 36 -4.87 5.04 7.93
N ARG A 37 -5.53 4.88 9.06
CA ARG A 37 -6.99 4.86 9.11
C ARG A 37 -7.54 6.21 8.63
N LEU A 38 -8.36 6.18 7.59
CA LEU A 38 -9.18 7.31 7.18
C LEU A 38 -10.50 7.26 7.96
N SER A 39 -11.04 8.42 8.32
CA SER A 39 -12.30 8.51 9.04
C SER A 39 -13.40 7.74 8.30
N GLY A 40 -14.10 6.86 9.01
CA GLY A 40 -15.24 6.10 8.54
C GLY A 40 -16.22 5.91 9.70
N THR A 41 -17.49 5.67 9.38
CA THR A 41 -18.58 5.39 10.32
C THR A 41 -18.20 4.29 11.32
N GLU A 42 -18.90 4.24 12.47
CA GLU A 42 -18.64 3.33 13.61
C GLU A 42 -18.51 1.84 13.25
N LYS A 43 -18.98 1.42 12.06
CA LYS A 43 -18.87 0.04 11.58
C LYS A 43 -17.49 -0.21 10.97
N ALA A 44 -16.71 -1.09 11.58
CA ALA A 44 -15.38 -1.52 11.12
C ALA A 44 -15.31 -1.95 9.63
N THR A 45 -16.40 -2.49 9.09
CA THR A 45 -16.50 -2.91 7.67
C THR A 45 -16.58 -1.75 6.68
N GLN A 46 -16.95 -0.56 7.14
CA GLN A 46 -17.02 0.68 6.36
C GLN A 46 -15.78 1.57 6.55
N MET A 47 -14.87 1.15 7.43
CA MET A 47 -13.64 1.87 7.73
C MET A 47 -12.71 1.88 6.51
N GLN A 48 -12.29 3.09 6.13
CA GLN A 48 -11.35 3.31 5.05
C GLN A 48 -9.94 3.45 5.58
N TRP A 49 -8.98 3.09 4.76
CA TRP A 49 -7.55 3.08 5.07
C TRP A 49 -6.79 3.64 3.88
N LEU A 50 -5.77 4.42 4.15
CA LEU A 50 -4.80 4.90 3.18
C LEU A 50 -3.54 4.06 3.35
N ALA A 51 -3.13 3.35 2.30
CA ALA A 51 -1.85 2.66 2.27
C ALA A 51 -0.89 3.42 1.36
N VAL A 52 0.34 3.56 1.80
CA VAL A 52 1.45 4.12 1.02
C VAL A 52 2.51 3.05 0.90
N PHE A 53 2.86 2.72 -0.34
CA PHE A 53 3.94 1.82 -0.67
C PHE A 53 5.08 2.60 -1.31
N LYS A 54 6.30 2.09 -1.17
CA LYS A 54 7.46 2.57 -1.91
C LYS A 54 8.16 1.41 -2.59
N LYS A 55 8.83 1.69 -3.70
CA LYS A 55 9.69 0.74 -4.41
C LYS A 55 10.94 1.44 -4.88
N LYS A 56 12.10 0.82 -4.67
CA LYS A 56 13.37 1.32 -5.18
C LYS A 56 13.44 1.00 -6.68
N LEU A 57 13.66 1.99 -7.52
CA LEU A 57 13.99 1.72 -8.91
C LEU A 57 15.43 1.23 -8.98
N ALA A 58 15.63 0.13 -9.71
CA ALA A 58 16.96 -0.22 -10.16
C ALA A 58 17.47 0.95 -11.01
N GLU A 59 18.59 1.56 -10.62
CA GLU A 59 19.29 2.52 -11.49
C GLU A 59 19.64 1.74 -12.75
N LYS A 60 18.99 2.06 -13.89
CA LYS A 60 19.46 1.59 -15.20
C LYS A 60 20.86 2.18 -15.35
N LYS A 61 21.87 1.35 -15.14
CA LYS A 61 23.25 1.66 -15.55
C LYS A 61 23.21 1.79 -17.07
N GLY A 62 23.23 3.03 -17.54
CA GLY A 62 23.59 3.36 -18.93
C GLY A 62 25.08 3.16 -19.14
#